data_AF-A0A1Q8YDM8-F1
#
_entry.id   AF-A0A1Q8YDM8-F1
#
_cell.length_a   1.000
_cell.length_b   1.000
_cell.length_c   1.000
_cell.angle_alpha   90.00
_cell.angle_beta   90.00
_cell.angle_gamma   90.00
#
_symmetry.space_group_name_H-M   'P 1'
#
loop_
_entity.id
_entity.type
_entity.pdbx_description
1 polymer ?
#
loop_
_entity_poly.entity_id
_entity_poly.type
_entity_poly.pdbx_seq_one_letter_code
_entity_poly.pdbx_strand_id
1 'polypeptide(L)'
;MLHPAISYSTEFIDIWFARGLVAGERRLDKDEFLDVFTATPAELMSWCRHGQVTDAKTLVAALWLENVLSGAWALDWSDNHAEE
;
A
#
# COMPACT_ATOMS: atom_id res chain seq x y z
N MET A 1 9.41 5.60 1.75
CA MET A 1 8.91 6.75 2.54
C MET A 1 8.38 7.85 1.62
N LEU A 2 7.25 8.45 1.97
CA LEU A 2 6.57 9.58 1.30
C LEU A 2 6.29 10.68 2.33
N HIS A 3 6.48 11.95 1.95
CA HIS A 3 5.98 13.11 2.70
C HIS A 3 4.84 13.77 1.91
N PRO A 4 3.56 13.50 2.23
CA PRO A 4 2.45 13.87 1.36
C PRO A 4 2.14 15.38 1.34
N ALA A 5 2.53 16.12 2.36
CA ALA A 5 2.14 17.52 2.55
C ALA A 5 3.28 18.39 3.14
N ILE A 6 4.45 18.39 2.48
CA ILE A 6 5.69 19.02 2.98
C ILE A 6 5.59 20.51 3.35
N SER A 7 4.63 21.25 2.79
CA SER A 7 4.51 22.69 3.03
C SER A 7 3.78 23.04 4.33
N TYR A 8 3.02 22.11 4.91
CA TYR A 8 2.19 22.37 6.10
C TYR A 8 2.03 21.17 7.04
N SER A 9 2.70 20.04 6.77
CA SER A 9 2.68 18.85 7.61
C SER A 9 4.07 18.24 7.72
N THR A 10 4.39 17.70 8.90
CA THR A 10 5.56 16.86 9.13
C THR A 10 5.27 15.38 8.96
N GLU A 11 4.09 15.03 8.44
CA GLU A 11 3.69 13.65 8.16
C GLU A 11 4.70 12.94 7.25
N PHE A 12 4.98 11.70 7.60
CA PHE A 12 5.70 10.76 6.77
C PHE A 12 4.95 9.43 6.77
N ILE A 13 4.98 8.76 5.62
CA ILE A 13 4.31 7.48 5.41
C ILE A 13 5.34 6.51 4.85
N ASP A 14 5.52 5.38 5.55
CA ASP A 14 6.34 4.27 5.08
C ASP A 14 5.53 3.30 4.22
N ILE A 15 6.20 2.74 3.21
CA ILE A 15 5.62 1.75 2.29
C ILE A 15 6.16 0.39 2.69
N TRP A 16 5.27 -0.55 3.01
CA TRP A 16 5.62 -1.90 3.40
C TRP A 16 5.00 -2.91 2.43
N PHE A 17 5.70 -4.01 2.19
CA PHE A 17 5.18 -5.16 1.47
C PHE A 17 4.87 -6.28 2.46
N ALA A 18 3.70 -6.89 2.31
CA ALA A 18 3.26 -8.01 3.13
C ALA A 18 2.97 -9.24 2.26
N ARG A 19 3.33 -10.42 2.76
CA ARG A 19 3.12 -11.72 2.10
C ARG A 19 2.78 -12.79 3.13
N GLY A 20 2.22 -13.91 2.68
CA GLY A 20 1.81 -14.99 3.59
C GLY A 20 0.62 -14.63 4.47
N LEU A 21 -0.26 -13.76 3.98
CA LEU A 21 -1.41 -13.26 4.72
C LEU A 21 -2.49 -14.32 4.91
N VAL A 22 -3.08 -14.34 6.11
CA VAL A 22 -4.29 -15.10 6.45
C VAL A 22 -5.37 -14.10 6.88
N ALA A 23 -6.60 -14.30 6.43
CA ALA A 23 -7.71 -13.42 6.81
C ALA A 23 -8.02 -13.57 8.30
N GLY A 24 -7.92 -12.46 9.05
CA GLY A 24 -8.32 -12.37 10.45
C GLY A 24 -9.74 -11.81 10.63
N GLU A 25 -10.19 -11.76 11.89
CA GLU A 25 -11.44 -11.07 12.23
C GLU A 25 -11.31 -9.56 12.07
N ARG A 26 -12.34 -8.93 11.48
CA ARG A 26 -12.39 -7.48 11.27
C ARG A 26 -12.64 -6.75 12.58
N ARG A 27 -11.79 -5.77 12.89
CA ARG A 27 -11.92 -4.87 14.06
C ARG A 27 -11.73 -3.43 13.57
N LEU A 28 -12.82 -2.70 13.44
CA LEU A 28 -12.82 -1.30 13.02
C LEU A 28 -13.02 -0.37 14.21
N ASP A 29 -12.54 0.85 14.07
CA ASP A 29 -12.89 1.91 15.01
C ASP A 29 -14.37 2.32 14.89
N LYS A 30 -14.88 2.97 15.93
CA LYS A 30 -16.23 3.54 15.89
C LYS A 30 -16.29 4.60 14.77
N ASP A 31 -17.31 4.51 13.94
CA ASP A 31 -17.54 5.36 12.77
C ASP A 31 -16.55 5.16 11.61
N GLU A 32 -15.74 4.09 11.64
CA GLU A 32 -14.94 3.64 10.51
C GLU A 32 -15.72 2.65 9.63
N PHE A 33 -15.71 2.88 8.31
CA PHE A 33 -16.33 2.01 7.30
C PHE A 33 -15.27 1.62 6.26
N LEU A 34 -15.19 0.34 5.95
CA LEU A 34 -14.17 -0.22 5.06
C LEU A 34 -14.75 -1.34 4.19
N ASP A 35 -14.50 -1.31 2.89
CA ASP A 35 -14.79 -2.44 2.01
C ASP A 35 -13.47 -2.99 1.48
N VAL A 36 -13.30 -4.31 1.58
CA VAL A 36 -12.07 -4.99 1.18
C VAL A 36 -12.35 -5.77 -0.10
N PHE A 37 -11.47 -5.59 -1.08
CA PHE A 37 -11.51 -6.31 -2.34
C PHE A 37 -10.08 -6.61 -2.80
N THR A 38 -9.96 -7.51 -3.76
CA THR A 38 -8.68 -7.85 -4.40
C THR A 38 -8.60 -7.20 -5.77
N ALA A 39 -7.41 -6.74 -6.14
CA ALA A 39 -7.09 -6.28 -7.48
C ALA A 39 -5.76 -6.90 -7.92
N THR A 40 -5.65 -7.24 -9.19
CA THR A 40 -4.36 -7.59 -9.79
C THR A 40 -3.48 -6.33 -9.92
N PRO A 41 -2.15 -6.48 -9.96
CA PRO A 41 -1.26 -5.36 -10.23
C PRO A 41 -1.60 -4.63 -11.53
N ALA A 42 -1.99 -5.36 -12.58
CA ALA A 42 -2.37 -4.79 -13.87
C ALA A 42 -3.64 -3.92 -13.78
N GLU A 43 -4.66 -4.36 -13.05
CA GLU A 43 -5.87 -3.55 -12.80
C GLU A 43 -5.52 -2.28 -12.02
N LEU A 44 -4.72 -2.40 -10.95
CA LEU A 44 -4.29 -1.25 -10.17
C LEU A 44 -3.54 -0.21 -11.03
N MET A 45 -2.59 -0.65 -11.86
CA MET A 45 -1.88 0.26 -12.77
C MET A 45 -2.82 0.93 -13.78
N SER A 46 -3.79 0.17 -14.29
CA SER A 46 -4.83 0.73 -15.17
C SER A 46 -5.63 1.81 -14.44
N TRP A 47 -6.06 1.56 -13.21
CA TRP A 47 -6.82 2.54 -12.42
C TRP A 47 -6.02 3.81 -12.09
N CYS A 48 -4.74 3.67 -11.75
CA CYS A 48 -3.83 4.80 -11.59
C CYS A 48 -3.75 5.63 -12.87
N ARG A 49 -3.54 4.97 -14.02
CA ARG A 49 -3.45 5.62 -15.34
C ARG A 49 -4.74 6.35 -15.72
N HIS A 50 -5.90 5.78 -15.43
CA HIS A 50 -7.20 6.35 -15.77
C HIS A 50 -7.72 7.36 -14.73
N GLY A 51 -6.96 7.62 -13.66
CA GLY A 51 -7.35 8.56 -12.60
C GLY A 51 -8.50 8.03 -11.72
N GLN A 52 -8.73 6.72 -11.69
CA GLN A 52 -9.65 6.09 -10.74
C GLN A 52 -9.01 5.94 -9.36
N VAL A 53 -7.68 5.78 -9.32
CA VAL A 53 -6.87 5.91 -8.10
C VAL A 53 -6.13 7.24 -8.17
N THR A 54 -6.44 8.13 -7.24
CA THR A 54 -5.87 9.49 -7.17
C THR A 54 -5.17 9.79 -5.86
N ASP A 55 -5.38 8.94 -4.85
CA ASP A 55 -4.72 9.07 -3.55
C ASP A 55 -3.19 8.92 -3.67
N ALA A 56 -2.45 9.92 -3.21
CA ALA A 56 -1.01 10.03 -3.43
C ALA A 56 -0.22 8.85 -2.84
N LYS A 57 -0.56 8.40 -1.62
CA LYS A 57 0.11 7.25 -0.99
C LYS A 57 -0.15 5.95 -1.73
N THR A 58 -1.37 5.77 -2.27
CA THR A 58 -1.71 4.60 -3.10
C THR A 58 -0.97 4.63 -4.45
N LEU A 59 -0.87 5.81 -5.10
CA LEU A 59 -0.10 5.98 -6.33
C LEU A 59 1.40 5.69 -6.13
N VAL A 60 1.97 6.15 -5.02
CA VAL A 60 3.38 5.87 -4.68
C VAL A 60 3.57 4.38 -4.38
N ALA A 61 2.65 3.73 -3.68
CA ALA A 61 2.69 2.29 -3.46
C ALA A 61 2.60 1.49 -4.78
N ALA A 62 1.78 1.94 -5.73
CA ALA A 62 1.66 1.35 -7.06
C ALA A 62 3.00 1.42 -7.84
N LEU A 63 3.70 2.57 -7.79
CA LEU A 63 5.04 2.71 -8.38
C LEU A 63 6.04 1.71 -7.77
N TRP A 64 6.03 1.57 -6.45
CA TRP A 64 6.86 0.57 -5.76
C TRP A 64 6.52 -0.85 -6.23
N LEU A 65 5.24 -1.19 -6.28
CA LEU A 65 4.78 -2.51 -6.72
C LEU A 65 5.26 -2.82 -8.15
N GLU A 66 5.13 -1.88 -9.09
CA GLU A 66 5.59 -2.07 -10.47
C GLU A 66 7.10 -2.34 -10.56
N ASN A 67 7.92 -1.58 -9.83
CA ASN A 67 9.38 -1.75 -9.84
C ASN A 67 9.85 -3.02 -9.13
N VAL A 68 9.14 -3.46 -8.09
CA VAL A 68 9.40 -4.75 -7.44
C VAL A 68 9.05 -5.90 -8.39
N LEU A 69 7.88 -5.84 -9.04
CA LEU A 69 7.42 -6.89 -9.95
C LEU A 69 8.27 -6.98 -11.23
N SER A 70 8.82 -5.86 -11.70
CA SER A 70 9.76 -5.86 -12.83
C SER A 70 11.16 -6.35 -12.46
N GLY A 71 11.45 -6.54 -11.16
CA GLY A 71 12.77 -6.90 -10.64
C GLY A 71 13.76 -5.73 -10.60
N ALA A 72 13.31 -4.50 -10.88
CA ALA A 72 14.16 -3.31 -10.81
C ALA A 72 14.53 -2.96 -9.36
N TRP A 73 13.61 -3.16 -8.41
CA TRP A 73 13.83 -2.89 -6.98
C TRP A 73 13.75 -4.18 -6.16
N ALA A 74 14.84 -4.50 -5.46
CA ALA A 74 14.86 -5.57 -4.47
C ALA A 74 14.21 -5.12 -3.17
N LEU A 75 13.54 -6.04 -2.48
CA LEU A 75 12.97 -5.82 -1.16
C LEU A 75 13.85 -6.47 -0.09
N ASP A 76 14.17 -5.70 0.94
CA ASP A 76 14.74 -6.20 2.17
C ASP A 76 13.60 -6.67 3.09
N TRP A 77 13.31 -7.97 3.05
CA TRP A 77 12.25 -8.56 3.86
C TRP A 77 12.65 -8.63 5.33
N SER A 78 11.79 -8.16 6.23
CA SER A 78 11.88 -8.44 7.66
C SER A 78 11.02 -9.65 8.00
N ASP A 79 11.64 -10.66 8.61
CA ASP A 79 10.93 -11.81 9.19
C ASP A 79 10.35 -11.40 10.55
N ASN A 80 9.42 -10.45 10.56
CA ASN A 80 8.73 -10.07 11.79
C ASN A 80 7.59 -11.06 12.02
N HIS A 81 7.88 -12.14 12.74
CA HIS A 81 6.84 -12.99 13.31
C HIS A 81 6.14 -12.17 14.39
N ALA A 82 4.90 -11.73 14.14
CA ALA A 82 4.09 -11.12 15.18
C ALA A 82 3.86 -12.17 16.29
N GLU A 83 4.44 -11.94 17.47
CA GLU A 83 4.10 -12.69 18.68
C GLU A 83 2.61 -12.44 18.99
N GLU A 84 1.88 -13.53 19.25
CA GLU A 84 0.44 -13.59 19.51
C GLU A 84 0.01 -12.85 20.80
#